data_AF-A0A2A3M154-F1
#
_entry.id   AF-A0A2A3M154-F1
#
_cell.length_a   1.000
_cell.length_b   1.000
_cell.length_c   1.000
_cell.angle_alpha   90.00
_cell.angle_beta   90.00
_cell.angle_gamma   90.00
#
_symmetry.space_group_name_H-M   'P 1'
#
loop_
_entity.id
_entity.type
_entity.pdbx_description
1 polymer ?
#
loop_
_entity_poly.entity_id
_entity_poly.type
_entity_poly.pdbx_seq_one_letter_code
_entity_poly.pdbx_strand_id
1 'polypeptide(L)'
;MPVKAAAPALIVAALALVGDYTTLSLQSRAVEVREASATPPSSPDLRSVIAELTHGWLVLESIYSRRVVALMKSDTFDQTKYLKNAELLKAVRQLEGGLQAANVPTALYNEHQNLRRAVAKVRSKMVVIDGIYQQFFLTPDEFQSALSAPGLRDLADHTTRKLNRLA
;
A
#
# COMPACT_ATOMS: atom_id res chain seq x y z
N MET A 1 2.59 8.36 -23.88
CA MET A 1 3.40 9.22 -22.98
C MET A 1 3.67 8.43 -21.71
N PRO A 2 4.93 8.23 -21.27
CA PRO A 2 5.19 7.46 -20.06
C PRO A 2 4.80 8.34 -18.88
N VAL A 3 3.75 7.94 -18.16
CA VAL A 3 3.39 8.60 -16.91
C VAL A 3 4.60 8.45 -15.98
N LYS A 4 5.39 9.51 -15.81
CA LYS A 4 6.29 9.67 -14.67
C LYS A 4 5.38 9.80 -13.45
N ALA A 5 4.78 8.69 -13.05
CA ALA A 5 3.67 8.68 -12.12
C ALA A 5 4.22 8.89 -10.72
N ALA A 6 4.22 10.14 -10.28
CA ALA A 6 4.48 10.45 -8.88
C ALA A 6 3.39 9.75 -8.05
N ALA A 7 3.77 9.11 -6.94
CA ALA A 7 2.84 8.37 -6.08
C ALA A 7 1.54 9.15 -5.74
N PRO A 8 1.56 10.48 -5.49
CA PRO A 8 0.33 11.25 -5.28
C PRO A 8 -0.64 11.21 -6.47
N ALA A 9 -0.15 11.26 -7.70
CA ALA A 9 -1.00 11.24 -8.90
C ALA A 9 -1.68 9.88 -9.08
N LEU A 10 -0.98 8.78 -8.79
CA LEU A 10 -1.57 7.44 -8.82
C LEU A 10 -2.65 7.26 -7.75
N ILE A 11 -2.46 7.86 -6.57
CA ILE A 11 -3.45 7.82 -5.49
C ILE A 11 -4.72 8.57 -5.91
N VAL A 12 -4.58 9.80 -6.43
CA VAL A 12 -5.73 10.61 -6.88
C VAL A 12 -6.49 9.90 -8.00
N ALA A 13 -5.79 9.35 -9.00
CA ALA A 13 -6.43 8.66 -10.10
C ALA A 13 -7.14 7.38 -9.67
N ALA A 14 -6.58 6.63 -8.71
CA ALA A 14 -7.24 5.45 -8.17
C ALA A 14 -8.46 5.80 -7.30
N LEU A 15 -8.45 6.94 -6.58
CA LEU A 15 -9.63 7.43 -5.86
C LEU A 15 -10.75 7.88 -6.82
N ALA A 16 -10.39 8.54 -7.93
CA ALA A 16 -11.36 8.92 -8.96
C ALA A 16 -12.05 7.68 -9.56
N LEU A 17 -11.29 6.63 -9.88
CA LEU A 17 -11.84 5.36 -10.35
C LEU A 17 -12.84 4.73 -9.38
N VAL A 18 -12.58 4.79 -8.07
CA VAL A 18 -13.54 4.30 -7.05
C VAL A 18 -14.83 5.11 -7.09
N GLY A 19 -14.73 6.42 -7.30
CA GLY A 19 -15.89 7.28 -7.55
C GLY A 19 -16.68 6.85 -8.79
N ASP A 20 -15.98 6.58 -9.90
CA ASP A 20 -16.64 6.15 -11.13
C ASP A 20 -17.41 4.82 -10.96
N TYR A 21 -16.87 3.85 -10.21
CA TYR A 21 -17.62 2.63 -9.88
C TYR A 21 -18.94 2.90 -9.14
N THR A 22 -18.93 3.85 -8.19
CA THR A 22 -20.17 4.21 -7.47
C THR A 22 -21.22 4.79 -8.40
N THR A 23 -20.83 5.61 -9.39
CA THR A 23 -21.77 6.16 -10.37
C THR A 23 -22.39 5.08 -11.27
N LEU A 24 -21.60 4.10 -11.72
CA LEU A 24 -22.07 3.01 -12.58
C LEU A 24 -22.97 2.02 -11.84
N SER A 25 -22.67 1.75 -10.57
CA SER A 25 -23.51 0.89 -9.73
C SER A 25 -24.87 1.54 -9.42
N LEU A 26 -24.91 2.87 -9.28
CA LEU A 26 -26.14 3.64 -9.12
C LEU A 26 -26.95 3.70 -10.44
N GLN A 27 -26.30 3.93 -11.58
CA GLN A 27 -26.96 3.90 -12.90
C GLN A 27 -27.54 2.53 -13.25
N SER A 28 -26.88 1.44 -12.85
CA SER A 28 -27.41 0.08 -13.03
C SER A 28 -28.68 -0.18 -12.22
N ARG A 29 -28.96 0.66 -11.20
CA ARG A 29 -30.10 0.55 -10.30
C ARG A 29 -31.21 1.58 -10.60
N ALA A 30 -30.85 2.69 -11.25
CA ALA A 30 -31.76 3.77 -11.65
C ALA A 30 -32.02 3.70 -13.15
N VAL A 31 -32.99 2.89 -13.56
CA VAL A 31 -33.71 3.17 -14.81
C VAL A 31 -34.53 4.44 -14.55
N GLU A 32 -34.33 5.47 -15.37
CA GLU A 32 -34.97 6.80 -15.37
C GLU A 32 -34.41 7.84 -14.37
N VAL A 33 -33.63 8.81 -14.87
CA VAL A 33 -34.06 10.21 -15.18
C VAL A 33 -32.88 10.88 -15.90
N ARG A 34 -33.17 11.47 -17.06
CA ARG A 34 -32.21 12.25 -17.88
C ARG A 34 -31.91 13.59 -17.22
N GLU A 35 -30.66 13.82 -16.88
CA GLU A 35 -30.02 15.14 -16.97
C GLU A 35 -28.71 14.97 -17.74
N ALA A 36 -28.38 15.95 -18.58
CA ALA A 36 -27.32 15.89 -19.59
C ALA A 36 -25.97 15.43 -19.00
N SER A 37 -25.68 14.15 -19.12
CA SER A 37 -24.49 13.52 -18.55
C SER A 37 -23.36 13.53 -19.58
N ALA A 38 -22.17 13.97 -19.17
CA ALA A 38 -20.93 13.56 -19.81
C ALA A 38 -21.00 12.06 -20.11
N THR A 39 -20.63 11.66 -21.33
CA THR A 39 -20.73 10.28 -21.81
C THR A 39 -20.14 9.35 -20.75
N PRO A 40 -20.94 8.47 -20.10
CA PRO A 40 -20.41 7.59 -19.09
C PRO A 40 -19.29 6.75 -19.71
N PRO A 41 -18.13 6.61 -19.05
CA PRO A 41 -17.01 5.87 -19.61
C PRO A 41 -17.50 4.46 -19.94
N SER A 42 -17.29 4.07 -21.20
CA SER A 42 -17.70 2.76 -21.66
C SER A 42 -16.92 1.70 -20.87
N SER A 43 -17.53 0.54 -20.58
CA SER A 43 -16.83 -0.54 -19.86
C SER A 43 -15.45 -0.94 -20.43
N PRO A 44 -15.17 -0.89 -21.76
CA PRO A 44 -13.82 -1.12 -22.27
C PRO A 44 -12.83 0.01 -21.91
N ASP A 45 -13.27 1.27 -21.81
CA ASP A 45 -12.40 2.39 -21.40
C ASP A 45 -12.00 2.29 -19.92
N LEU A 46 -12.88 1.79 -19.05
CA LEU A 46 -12.51 1.60 -17.64
C LEU A 46 -11.51 0.48 -17.46
N ARG A 47 -11.61 -0.60 -18.25
CA ARG A 47 -10.61 -1.68 -18.21
C ARG A 47 -9.23 -1.17 -18.60
N SER A 48 -9.12 -0.34 -19.64
CA SER A 48 -7.85 0.24 -20.05
C SER A 48 -7.29 1.17 -18.98
N VAL A 49 -8.12 2.02 -18.36
CA VAL A 49 -7.73 2.88 -17.24
C VAL A 49 -7.23 2.07 -16.05
N ILE A 50 -7.94 1.01 -15.63
CA ILE A 50 -7.51 0.15 -14.53
C ILE A 50 -6.17 -0.52 -14.86
N ALA A 51 -5.98 -0.96 -16.10
CA ALA A 51 -4.73 -1.58 -16.55
C ALA A 51 -3.56 -0.58 -16.52
N GLU A 52 -3.76 0.65 -16.99
CA GLU A 52 -2.75 1.72 -16.93
C GLU A 52 -2.38 2.08 -15.49
N LEU A 53 -3.38 2.21 -14.61
CA LEU A 53 -3.15 2.44 -13.18
C LEU A 53 -2.35 1.29 -12.57
N THR A 54 -2.76 0.05 -12.84
CA THR A 54 -2.07 -1.15 -12.35
C THR A 54 -0.61 -1.15 -12.80
N HIS A 55 -0.34 -0.83 -14.06
CA HIS A 55 1.02 -0.71 -14.57
C HIS A 55 1.82 0.38 -13.84
N GLY A 56 1.23 1.56 -13.62
CA GLY A 56 1.84 2.64 -12.84
C GLY A 56 2.24 2.21 -11.43
N TRP A 57 1.38 1.46 -10.74
CA TRP A 57 1.68 0.89 -9.42
C TRP A 57 2.80 -0.16 -9.46
N LEU A 58 2.87 -0.98 -10.50
CA LEU A 58 3.98 -1.94 -10.66
C LEU A 58 5.31 -1.26 -10.96
N VAL A 59 5.32 -0.18 -11.74
CA VAL A 59 6.52 0.66 -11.94
C VAL A 59 6.96 1.27 -10.61
N LEU A 60 6.01 1.77 -9.82
CA LEU A 60 6.27 2.32 -8.50
C LEU A 60 6.84 1.25 -7.55
N GLU A 61 6.31 0.03 -7.57
CA GLU A 61 6.83 -1.11 -6.80
C GLU A 61 8.30 -1.37 -7.12
N SER A 62 8.66 -1.40 -8.40
CA SER A 62 10.05 -1.60 -8.84
C SER A 62 10.98 -0.52 -8.29
N ILE A 63 10.52 0.74 -8.25
CA ILE A 63 11.27 1.87 -7.69
C ILE A 63 11.48 1.68 -6.18
N TYR A 64 10.42 1.34 -5.44
CA TYR A 64 10.50 1.12 -4.00
C TYR A 64 11.35 -0.11 -3.64
N SER A 65 11.28 -1.19 -4.42
CA SER A 65 12.13 -2.37 -4.26
C SER A 65 13.61 -2.02 -4.40
N ARG A 66 13.99 -1.22 -5.41
CA ARG A 66 15.38 -0.71 -5.52
C ARG A 66 15.78 0.15 -4.34
N ARG A 67 14.87 0.98 -3.82
CA ARG A 67 15.14 1.82 -2.63
C ARG A 67 15.35 1.01 -1.36
N VAL A 68 14.60 -0.06 -1.15
CA VAL A 68 14.82 -0.97 0.00
C VAL A 68 16.25 -1.51 -0.03
N VAL A 69 16.68 -2.05 -1.18
CA VAL A 69 18.04 -2.60 -1.33
C VAL A 69 19.11 -1.52 -1.11
N ALA A 70 18.88 -0.30 -1.60
CA ALA A 70 19.80 0.82 -1.39
C ALA A 70 19.89 1.23 0.09
N LEU A 71 18.75 1.31 0.80
CA LEU A 71 18.71 1.68 2.22
C LEU A 71 19.36 0.63 3.11
N MET A 72 19.19 -0.66 2.82
CA MET A 72 19.85 -1.74 3.56
C MET A 72 21.39 -1.69 3.48
N LYS A 73 21.94 -0.99 2.48
CA LYS A 73 23.38 -0.82 2.28
C LYS A 73 23.88 0.56 2.68
N SER A 74 23.01 1.41 3.20
CA SER A 74 23.34 2.80 3.51
C SER A 74 23.69 2.96 4.97
N ASP A 75 24.76 3.69 5.25
CA ASP A 75 25.15 4.08 6.61
C ASP A 75 24.56 5.45 7.02
N THR A 76 23.83 6.10 6.11
CA THR A 76 23.30 7.45 6.30
C THR A 76 21.81 7.49 5.99
N PHE A 77 21.02 7.99 6.94
CA PHE A 77 19.57 8.06 6.81
C PHE A 77 19.09 9.51 6.89
N ASP A 78 18.12 9.83 6.04
CA ASP A 78 17.58 11.18 5.86
C ASP A 78 16.17 11.24 6.47
N GLN A 79 16.04 12.02 7.56
CA GLN A 79 14.79 12.16 8.31
C GLN A 79 13.66 12.76 7.45
N THR A 80 13.99 13.67 6.53
CA THR A 80 13.01 14.26 5.60
C THR A 80 12.42 13.20 4.66
N LYS A 81 13.27 12.28 4.17
CA LYS A 81 12.80 11.15 3.34
C LYS A 81 11.98 10.15 4.14
N TYR A 82 12.31 9.95 5.42
CA TYR A 82 11.53 9.13 6.33
C TYR A 82 10.11 9.70 6.52
N LEU A 83 9.99 10.98 6.92
CA LEU A 83 8.68 11.62 7.12
C LEU A 83 7.81 11.56 5.86
N LYS A 84 8.40 11.83 4.70
CA LYS A 84 7.71 11.73 3.42
C LYS A 84 7.24 10.29 3.10
N ASN A 85 8.03 9.27 3.44
CA ASN A 85 7.61 7.88 3.30
C ASN A 85 6.43 7.55 4.22
N ALA A 86 6.46 8.01 5.47
CA ALA A 86 5.39 7.80 6.44
C ALA A 86 4.06 8.46 5.98
N GLU A 87 4.12 9.70 5.48
CA GLU A 87 2.96 10.40 4.91
C GLU A 87 2.37 9.63 3.72
N LEU A 88 3.22 9.25 2.75
CA LEU A 88 2.77 8.49 1.58
C LEU A 88 2.22 7.13 1.99
N LEU A 89 2.82 6.45 2.98
CA LEU A 89 2.35 5.16 3.46
C LEU A 89 0.95 5.27 4.07
N LYS A 90 0.67 6.35 4.81
CA LYS A 90 -0.66 6.64 5.33
C LYS A 90 -1.67 6.84 4.20
N ALA A 91 -1.32 7.62 3.17
CA ALA A 91 -2.18 7.84 2.02
C ALA A 91 -2.47 6.55 1.23
N VAL A 92 -1.46 5.69 1.04
CA VAL A 92 -1.62 4.38 0.39
C VAL A 92 -2.55 3.47 1.19
N ARG A 93 -2.46 3.45 2.53
CA ARG A 93 -3.39 2.67 3.38
C ARG A 93 -4.83 3.17 3.26
N GLN A 94 -5.03 4.49 3.19
CA GLN A 94 -6.36 5.07 2.96
C GLN A 94 -6.92 4.66 1.60
N LEU A 95 -6.08 4.68 0.55
CA LEU A 95 -6.47 4.20 -0.77
C LEU A 95 -6.84 2.72 -0.76
N GLU A 96 -6.06 1.86 -0.10
CA GLU A 96 -6.40 0.43 0.04
C GLU A 96 -7.79 0.23 0.68
N GLY A 97 -8.10 1.01 1.73
CA GLY A 97 -9.42 1.01 2.35
C GLY A 97 -10.52 1.39 1.35
N GLY A 98 -10.31 2.45 0.56
CA GLY A 98 -11.24 2.86 -0.49
C GLY A 98 -11.43 1.80 -1.58
N LEU A 99 -10.34 1.18 -2.06
CA LEU A 99 -10.40 0.11 -3.05
C LEU A 99 -11.07 -1.17 -2.52
N GLN A 100 -10.97 -1.44 -1.21
CA GLN A 100 -11.64 -2.57 -0.58
C GLN A 100 -13.14 -2.34 -0.40
N ALA A 101 -13.55 -1.11 -0.08
CA ALA A 101 -14.95 -0.74 0.11
C ALA A 101 -15.70 -0.44 -1.20
N ALA A 102 -15.00 -0.39 -2.34
CA ALA A 102 -15.58 -0.06 -3.62
C ALA A 102 -16.62 -1.10 -4.10
N ASN A 103 -17.77 -0.61 -4.59
CA ASN A 103 -18.79 -1.44 -5.24
C ASN A 103 -18.42 -1.67 -6.71
N VAL A 104 -17.68 -2.74 -6.97
CA VAL A 104 -17.09 -3.02 -8.29
C VAL A 104 -18.07 -3.79 -9.17
N PRO A 105 -18.36 -3.33 -10.41
CA PRO A 105 -19.12 -4.11 -11.38
C PRO A 105 -18.46 -5.47 -11.67
N THR A 106 -19.24 -6.53 -11.79
CA THR A 106 -18.73 -7.91 -12.00
C THR A 106 -17.80 -8.02 -13.20
N ALA A 107 -18.06 -7.26 -14.27
CA ALA A 107 -17.25 -7.22 -15.47
C ALA A 107 -15.84 -6.61 -15.29
N LEU A 108 -15.59 -5.88 -14.19
CA LEU A 108 -14.30 -5.22 -13.90
C LEU A 108 -13.60 -5.82 -12.67
N TYR A 109 -14.18 -6.88 -12.09
CA TYR A 109 -13.73 -7.44 -10.82
C TYR A 109 -12.27 -7.92 -10.88
N ASN A 110 -11.89 -8.63 -11.94
CA ASN A 110 -10.54 -9.18 -12.07
C ASN A 110 -9.48 -8.09 -12.20
N GLU A 111 -9.74 -7.08 -13.02
CA GLU A 111 -8.88 -5.91 -13.23
C GLU A 111 -8.73 -5.13 -11.93
N HIS A 112 -9.82 -4.92 -11.19
CA HIS A 112 -9.79 -4.28 -9.87
C HIS A 112 -8.96 -5.07 -8.85
N GLN A 113 -9.09 -6.40 -8.83
CA GLN A 113 -8.28 -7.24 -7.94
C GLN A 113 -6.79 -7.16 -8.29
N ASN A 114 -6.43 -7.06 -9.57
CA ASN A 114 -5.06 -6.86 -9.99
C ASN A 114 -4.51 -5.50 -9.53
N LEU A 115 -5.31 -4.43 -9.65
CA LEU A 115 -4.97 -3.12 -9.12
C LEU A 115 -4.74 -3.18 -7.60
N ARG A 116 -5.66 -3.77 -6.83
CA ARG A 116 -5.52 -3.95 -5.38
C ARG A 116 -4.23 -4.66 -5.00
N ARG A 117 -3.88 -5.73 -5.72
CA ARG A 117 -2.62 -6.46 -5.51
C ARG A 117 -1.41 -5.59 -5.80
N ALA A 118 -1.44 -4.77 -6.86
CA ALA A 118 -0.34 -3.87 -7.19
C ALA A 118 -0.14 -2.79 -6.10
N VAL A 119 -1.22 -2.19 -5.60
CA VAL A 119 -1.16 -1.25 -4.46
C VAL A 119 -0.56 -1.92 -3.22
N ALA A 120 -1.03 -3.12 -2.87
CA ALA A 120 -0.55 -3.86 -1.71
C ALA A 120 0.93 -4.24 -1.77
N LYS A 121 1.46 -4.50 -2.98
CA LYS A 121 2.90 -4.72 -3.18
C LYS A 121 3.71 -3.47 -2.87
N VAL A 122 3.29 -2.31 -3.37
CA VAL A 122 3.96 -1.02 -3.08
C VAL A 122 3.93 -0.72 -1.58
N ARG A 123 2.76 -0.84 -0.94
CA ARG A 123 2.63 -0.65 0.52
C ARG A 123 3.62 -1.54 1.28
N SER A 124 3.72 -2.82 0.93
CA SER A 124 4.62 -3.75 1.59
C SER A 124 6.07 -3.27 1.56
N LYS A 125 6.53 -2.70 0.43
CA LYS A 125 7.88 -2.11 0.33
C LYS A 125 8.03 -0.84 1.16
N MET A 126 7.01 0.02 1.17
CA MET A 126 7.02 1.25 1.99
C MET A 126 7.07 0.96 3.49
N VAL A 127 6.40 -0.11 3.94
CA VAL A 127 6.48 -0.58 5.34
C VAL A 127 7.88 -1.06 5.69
N VAL A 128 8.55 -1.77 4.78
CA VAL A 128 9.95 -2.19 5.01
C VAL A 128 10.86 -0.97 5.12
N ILE A 129 10.71 0.02 4.24
CA ILE A 129 11.46 1.28 4.33
C ILE A 129 11.21 1.99 5.66
N ASP A 130 9.94 2.08 6.08
CA ASP A 130 9.56 2.70 7.35
C ASP A 130 10.23 2.00 8.54
N GLY A 131 10.22 0.66 8.55
CA GLY A 131 10.87 -0.15 9.58
C GLY A 131 12.38 0.05 9.64
N ILE A 132 13.06 0.15 8.48
CA ILE A 132 14.51 0.44 8.43
C ILE A 132 14.80 1.81 9.05
N TYR A 133 14.02 2.84 8.71
CA TYR A 133 14.20 4.16 9.30
C TYR A 133 13.92 4.18 10.79
N GLN A 134 12.88 3.47 11.25
CA GLN A 134 12.58 3.35 12.68
C GLN A 134 13.73 2.68 13.44
N GLN A 135 14.35 1.64 12.90
CA GLN A 135 15.52 1.00 13.52
C GLN A 135 16.73 1.95 13.64
N PHE A 136 16.87 2.91 12.74
CA PHE A 136 17.95 3.87 12.78
C PHE A 136 17.67 5.06 13.69
N PHE A 137 16.44 5.59 13.68
CA PHE A 137 16.09 6.81 14.41
C PHE A 137 15.52 6.56 15.82
N LEU A 138 14.95 5.40 16.10
CA LEU A 138 14.43 5.10 17.42
C LEU A 138 15.54 4.48 18.28
N THR A 139 15.87 5.18 19.36
CA THR A 139 16.66 4.60 20.44
C THR A 139 15.80 3.56 21.16
N PRO A 140 16.25 2.30 21.32
CA PRO A 140 15.51 1.32 22.10
C PRO A 140 15.33 1.81 23.54
N ASP A 141 14.14 1.65 24.10
CA ASP A 141 13.93 1.91 25.52
C ASP A 141 14.76 0.91 26.34
N GLU A 142 15.69 1.43 27.13
CA GLU A 142 16.50 0.62 28.04
C GLU A 142 15.64 0.24 29.26
N PHE A 143 15.30 -1.05 29.36
CA PHE A 143 14.63 -1.57 30.54
C PHE A 143 15.68 -2.08 31.54
N GLN A 144 15.69 -1.52 32.75
CA GLN A 144 16.48 -2.09 33.85
C GLN A 144 15.89 -3.42 34.28
N SER A 145 16.48 -4.50 33.76
CA SER A 145 16.18 -5.85 34.19
C SER A 145 16.81 -6.12 35.56
N ALA A 146 16.00 -6.65 36.50
CA ALA A 146 16.52 -7.22 37.74
C ALA A 146 17.34 -8.50 37.51
N LEU A 147 17.18 -9.13 36.34
CA LEU A 147 17.94 -10.29 35.91
C LEU A 147 19.19 -9.87 35.14
N SER A 148 20.31 -10.54 35.41
CA SER A 148 21.55 -10.39 34.66
C SER A 148 21.38 -10.89 33.22
N ALA A 149 22.24 -10.43 32.30
CA ALA A 149 22.21 -10.83 30.89
C ALA A 149 22.20 -12.36 30.66
N PRO A 150 22.94 -13.18 31.44
CA PRO A 150 22.81 -14.64 31.38
C PRO A 150 21.41 -15.14 31.77
N GLY A 151 20.80 -14.58 32.82
CA GLY A 151 19.46 -14.95 33.25
C GLY A 151 18.36 -14.61 32.24
N LEU A 152 18.52 -13.50 31.51
CA LEU A 152 17.64 -13.16 30.38
C LEU A 152 17.78 -14.15 29.22
N ARG A 153 19.02 -14.60 28.93
CA ARG A 153 19.28 -15.61 27.90
C ARG A 153 18.67 -16.96 28.28
N ASP A 154 18.83 -17.40 29.52
CA ASP A 154 18.23 -18.64 30.00
C ASP A 154 16.70 -18.62 29.95
N LEU A 155 16.09 -17.46 30.27
CA LEU A 155 14.64 -17.27 30.15
C LEU A 155 14.18 -17.34 28.68
N ALA A 156 14.91 -16.72 27.75
CA ALA A 156 14.61 -16.76 26.33
C ALA A 156 14.74 -18.19 25.76
N ASP A 157 15.78 -18.93 26.15
CA ASP A 157 15.96 -20.32 25.74
C ASP A 157 14.87 -21.23 26.31
N HIS A 158 14.49 -21.02 27.58
CA HIS A 158 13.41 -21.75 28.22
C HIS A 158 12.06 -21.51 27.53
N THR A 159 11.73 -20.25 27.22
CA THR A 159 10.48 -19.89 26.52
C THR A 159 10.46 -20.42 25.09
N THR A 160 11.57 -20.33 24.36
CA THR A 160 11.70 -20.86 22.98
C THR A 160 11.54 -22.38 22.95
N ARG A 161 12.17 -23.11 23.89
CA ARG A 161 11.99 -24.56 24.03
C ARG A 161 10.55 -24.94 24.37
N LYS A 162 9.85 -24.13 25.17
CA LYS A 162 8.45 -24.36 25.51
C LYS A 162 7.52 -24.14 24.30
N LEU A 163 7.77 -23.10 23.50
CA LEU A 163 7.04 -22.84 22.26
C LEU A 163 7.20 -23.98 21.24
N ASN A 164 8.42 -24.47 21.04
CA ASN A 164 8.69 -25.59 20.13
C ASN A 164 8.05 -26.93 20.55
N ARG A 165 7.58 -27.06 21.80
CA ARG A 165 6.84 -28.24 22.29
C ARG A 165 5.34 -28.13 22.13
N LEU A 166 4.83 -26.93 21.83
CA LEU A 166 3.40 -26.64 21.68
C LEU A 166 2.97 -26.52 20.21
N ALA A 167 3.93 -26.49 19.28
CA ALA A 167 3.74 -26.55 17.83
C ALA A 167 3.92 -27.99 17.33
#